data_AF-R6BT84-F1
#
_entry.id   AF-R6BT84-F1
#
_cell.length_a   1.000
_cell.length_b   1.000
_cell.length_c   1.000
_cell.angle_alpha   90.00
_cell.angle_beta   90.00
_cell.angle_gamma   90.00
#
_symmetry.space_group_name_H-M   'P 1'
#
loop_
_entity.id
_entity.type
_entity.pdbx_description
1 polymer ?
#
loop_
_entity_poly.entity_id
_entity_poly.type
_entity_poly.pdbx_seq_one_letter_code
_entity_poly.pdbx_strand_id
1 'polypeptide(L)'
;MDAAESYLTQKMLERFGNDEDAFTIVNQSAVMETMESVTNTLAWMLGGIAAISLVVGGIGIMNIMLVSVTERTKEIGIRKAIGAGQFSIMAQFLTEALMVSMMGCMAGIVLSALILKVAGMFVSDMSFSISPQVTALAVGFSAFIGIVFGIYPAWKAARKHPIDALRYSG
;
A
#
# COMPACT_ATOMS: atom_id res chain seq x y z
N MET A 1 12.24 1.02 -35.72
CA MET A 1 12.22 -0.36 -36.23
C MET A 1 11.10 -0.56 -37.25
N ASP A 2 10.08 0.29 -37.23
CA ASP A 2 9.05 0.41 -38.28
C ASP A 2 9.59 0.59 -39.70
N ALA A 3 10.76 1.24 -39.86
CA ALA A 3 11.45 1.37 -41.14
C ALA A 3 12.03 0.02 -41.67
N ALA A 4 12.40 -0.90 -40.77
CA ALA A 4 12.89 -2.22 -41.14
C ALA A 4 11.73 -3.18 -41.43
N GLU A 5 10.62 -3.05 -40.70
CA GLU A 5 9.38 -3.79 -40.96
C GLU A 5 8.80 -3.41 -42.33
N SER A 6 8.64 -2.11 -42.61
CA SER A 6 8.16 -1.62 -43.92
C SER A 6 9.07 -2.04 -45.08
N TYR A 7 10.40 -2.05 -44.89
CA TYR A 7 11.34 -2.55 -45.89
C TYR A 7 11.21 -4.07 -46.13
N LEU A 8 11.03 -4.86 -45.07
CA LEU A 8 10.84 -6.30 -45.18
C LEU A 8 9.49 -6.63 -45.83
N THR A 9 8.43 -5.91 -45.49
CA THR A 9 7.10 -6.07 -46.10
C THR A 9 7.14 -5.77 -47.58
N GLN A 10 7.79 -4.66 -47.99
CA GLN A 10 7.94 -4.30 -49.39
C GLN A 10 8.73 -5.35 -50.19
N LYS A 11 9.82 -5.87 -49.61
CA LYS A 11 10.65 -6.89 -50.27
C LYS A 11 9.97 -8.27 -50.36
N MET A 12 9.08 -8.59 -49.42
CA MET A 12 8.31 -9.84 -49.45
C MET A 12 7.12 -9.75 -50.42
N LEU A 13 6.45 -8.60 -50.50
CA LEU A 13 5.41 -8.30 -51.51
C LEU A 13 5.95 -8.44 -52.94
N GLU A 14 7.15 -7.91 -53.20
CA GLU A 14 7.79 -8.01 -54.51
C GLU A 14 8.14 -9.46 -54.88
N ARG A 15 8.45 -10.30 -53.88
CA ARG A 15 8.86 -11.70 -54.09
C ARG A 15 7.68 -12.67 -54.24
N PHE A 16 6.55 -12.39 -53.61
CA PHE A 16 5.33 -13.20 -53.65
C PHE A 16 4.25 -12.65 -54.59
N GLY A 17 4.58 -11.64 -55.42
CA GLY A 17 3.69 -11.15 -56.46
C GLY A 17 2.48 -10.39 -55.92
N ASN A 18 2.68 -9.53 -54.92
CA ASN A 18 1.64 -8.75 -54.24
C ASN A 18 0.56 -9.59 -53.52
N ASP A 19 0.82 -10.88 -53.27
CA ASP A 19 -0.04 -11.70 -52.44
C ASP A 19 0.25 -11.41 -50.96
N GLU A 20 -0.60 -10.59 -50.34
CA GLU A 20 -0.49 -10.19 -48.93
C GLU A 20 -0.71 -11.35 -47.95
N ASP A 21 -1.39 -12.43 -48.38
CA ASP A 21 -1.66 -13.61 -47.56
C ASP A 21 -0.51 -14.63 -47.60
N ALA A 22 0.48 -14.45 -48.48
CA ALA A 22 1.59 -15.38 -48.65
C ALA A 22 2.64 -15.33 -47.52
N PHE A 23 2.65 -14.26 -46.71
CA PHE A 23 3.64 -14.10 -45.64
C PHE A 23 3.10 -13.31 -44.44
N THR A 24 3.58 -13.63 -43.24
CA THR A 24 3.28 -12.87 -42.01
C THR A 24 4.58 -12.40 -41.39
N ILE A 25 4.70 -11.08 -41.16
CA ILE A 25 5.82 -10.50 -40.43
C ILE A 25 5.35 -10.21 -39.02
N VAL A 26 5.96 -10.86 -38.03
CA VAL A 26 5.69 -10.61 -36.61
C VAL A 26 6.83 -9.77 -36.05
N ASN A 27 6.53 -8.51 -35.74
CA ASN A 27 7.46 -7.64 -35.05
C ASN A 27 7.52 -8.01 -33.56
N GLN A 28 8.61 -8.65 -33.14
CA GLN A 28 8.80 -9.07 -31.76
C GLN A 28 8.82 -7.88 -30.78
N SER A 29 9.26 -6.70 -31.22
CA SER A 29 9.22 -5.46 -30.43
C SER A 29 7.79 -5.01 -30.17
N ALA A 30 6.91 -5.08 -31.17
CA ALA A 30 5.49 -4.73 -31.01
C ALA A 30 4.76 -5.67 -30.05
N VAL A 31 5.09 -6.97 -30.08
CA VAL A 31 4.54 -7.95 -29.12
C VAL A 31 5.04 -7.64 -27.70
N MET A 32 6.32 -7.34 -27.51
CA MET A 32 6.87 -6.97 -26.20
C MET A 32 6.26 -5.68 -25.66
N GLU A 33 6.12 -4.64 -26.49
CA GLU A 33 5.50 -3.36 -26.11
C GLU A 33 4.03 -3.56 -25.68
N THR A 34 3.29 -4.41 -26.40
CA THR A 34 1.91 -4.76 -26.03
C THR A 34 1.86 -5.46 -24.67
N MET A 35 2.75 -6.42 -24.42
CA MET A 35 2.82 -7.14 -23.14
C MET A 35 3.22 -6.23 -21.97
N GLU A 36 4.15 -5.30 -22.19
CA GLU A 36 4.54 -4.30 -21.20
C GLU A 36 3.38 -3.36 -20.87
N SER A 37 2.66 -2.88 -21.89
CA SER A 37 1.47 -2.04 -21.72
C SER A 37 0.37 -2.73 -20.91
N VAL A 38 0.09 -4.00 -21.21
CA VAL A 38 -0.88 -4.82 -20.44
C VAL A 38 -0.43 -4.99 -18.99
N THR A 39 0.84 -5.36 -18.78
CA THR A 39 1.39 -5.57 -17.43
C THR A 39 1.36 -4.27 -16.61
N ASN A 40 1.74 -3.13 -17.20
CA ASN A 40 1.69 -1.83 -16.56
C ASN A 40 0.25 -1.42 -16.21
N THR A 41 -0.71 -1.67 -17.10
CA THR A 41 -2.13 -1.39 -16.83
C THR A 41 -2.62 -2.20 -15.63
N LEU A 42 -2.32 -3.51 -15.60
CA LEU A 42 -2.65 -4.36 -14.46
C LEU A 42 -1.98 -3.90 -13.16
N ALA A 43 -0.71 -3.48 -13.23
CA ALA A 43 0.01 -2.94 -12.07
C ALA A 43 -0.65 -1.68 -11.51
N TRP A 44 -1.09 -0.75 -12.37
CA TRP A 44 -1.83 0.43 -11.95
C TRP A 44 -3.19 0.11 -11.33
N MET A 45 -3.92 -0.85 -11.90
CA MET A 45 -5.20 -1.30 -11.33
C MET A 45 -5.01 -1.90 -9.92
N LEU A 46 -4.07 -2.83 -9.78
CA LEU A 46 -3.75 -3.46 -8.49
C LEU A 46 -3.21 -2.43 -7.48
N GLY A 47 -2.37 -1.50 -7.94
CA GLY A 47 -1.88 -0.39 -7.13
C GLY A 47 -3.01 0.52 -6.63
N GLY A 48 -4.00 0.81 -7.47
CA GLY A 48 -5.19 1.55 -7.09
C GLY A 48 -6.03 0.84 -6.03
N ILE A 49 -6.25 -0.47 -6.19
CA ILE A 49 -6.95 -1.29 -5.18
C ILE A 49 -6.17 -1.28 -3.86
N ALA A 50 -4.86 -1.47 -3.90
CA ALA A 50 -4.00 -1.45 -2.71
C ALA A 50 -4.05 -0.08 -2.00
N ALA A 51 -4.03 1.02 -2.75
CA ALA A 51 -4.14 2.37 -2.20
C ALA A 51 -5.48 2.59 -1.46
N ILE A 52 -6.60 2.14 -2.06
CA ILE A 52 -7.92 2.21 -1.41
C ILE A 52 -7.94 1.35 -0.14
N SER A 53 -7.42 0.13 -0.19
CA SER A 53 -7.33 -0.75 0.98
C SER A 53 -6.50 -0.14 2.11
N LEU A 54 -5.42 0.57 1.79
CA LEU A 54 -4.60 1.27 2.78
C LEU A 54 -5.37 2.41 3.46
N VAL A 55 -6.16 3.18 2.71
CA VAL A 55 -7.02 4.24 3.27
C VAL A 55 -8.07 3.65 4.21
N VAL A 56 -8.76 2.58 3.79
CA VAL A 56 -9.76 1.89 4.63
C VAL A 56 -9.12 1.31 5.89
N GLY A 57 -7.93 0.72 5.77
CA GLY A 57 -7.13 0.25 6.90
C GLY A 57 -6.76 1.38 7.86
N GLY A 58 -6.33 2.53 7.33
CA GLY A 58 -6.04 3.75 8.10
C GLY A 58 -7.24 4.26 8.88
N ILE A 59 -8.43 4.28 8.27
CA ILE A 59 -9.70 4.62 8.96
C ILE A 59 -9.96 3.65 10.11
N GLY A 60 -9.67 2.36 9.94
CA GLY A 60 -9.75 1.35 11.00
C GLY A 60 -8.83 1.68 12.19
N ILE A 61 -7.57 2.04 11.93
CA ILE A 61 -6.62 2.47 12.97
C ILE A 61 -7.16 3.68 13.73
N MET A 62 -7.65 4.70 13.00
CA MET A 62 -8.23 5.90 13.59
C MET A 62 -9.41 5.56 14.51
N ASN A 63 -10.32 4.68 14.07
CA ASN A 63 -11.49 4.28 14.86
C ASN A 63 -11.09 3.54 16.14
N ILE A 64 -10.22 2.54 16.04
CA ILE A 64 -9.71 1.80 17.20
C ILE A 64 -9.07 2.77 18.19
N MET A 65 -8.28 3.71 17.70
CA MET A 65 -7.62 4.68 18.57
C MET A 65 -8.60 5.67 19.20
N LEU A 66 -9.62 6.14 18.48
CA LEU A 66 -10.68 6.98 19.06
C LEU A 66 -11.39 6.27 20.21
N VAL A 67 -11.74 4.99 20.03
CA VAL A 67 -12.37 4.17 21.09
C VAL A 67 -11.41 4.01 22.27
N SER A 68 -10.15 3.66 22.03
CA SER A 68 -9.14 3.51 23.08
C SER A 68 -8.93 4.80 23.90
N VAL A 69 -8.90 5.96 23.24
CA VAL A 69 -8.80 7.26 23.91
C VAL A 69 -10.03 7.54 24.76
N THR A 70 -11.23 7.12 24.32
CA THR A 70 -12.45 7.27 25.12
C THR A 70 -12.45 6.36 26.34
N GLU A 71 -12.05 5.10 26.21
CA GLU A 71 -11.93 4.16 27.33
C GLU A 71 -10.89 4.62 28.37
N ARG A 72 -9.73 5.07 27.90
CA ARG A 72 -8.62 5.54 28.76
C ARG A 72 -8.76 7.01 29.18
N THR A 73 -9.93 7.64 29.02
CA THR A 73 -10.14 9.08 29.32
C THR A 73 -9.76 9.44 30.75
N LYS A 74 -10.13 8.60 31.74
CA LYS A 74 -9.83 8.86 33.16
C LYS A 74 -8.33 8.84 33.43
N GLU A 75 -7.61 7.87 32.88
CA GLU A 75 -6.15 7.77 33.03
C GLU A 75 -5.42 8.98 32.43
N ILE A 76 -5.86 9.43 31.25
CA ILE A 76 -5.32 10.64 30.59
C ILE A 76 -5.58 11.88 31.46
N GLY A 77 -6.78 11.98 32.06
CA GLY A 77 -7.16 13.06 32.97
C GLY A 77 -6.25 13.12 34.21
N ILE A 78 -5.99 11.98 34.85
CA ILE A 78 -5.11 11.88 36.01
C ILE A 78 -3.67 12.27 35.62
N ARG A 79 -3.15 11.77 34.49
CA ARG A 79 -1.80 12.13 33.99
C ARG A 79 -1.67 13.64 33.74
N LYS A 80 -2.69 14.27 33.16
CA LYS A 80 -2.68 15.72 32.93
C LYS A 80 -2.83 16.52 34.23
N ALA A 81 -3.57 16.02 35.22
CA ALA A 81 -3.70 16.67 36.53
C ALA A 81 -2.38 16.70 37.32
N ILE A 82 -1.54 15.68 37.17
CA ILE A 82 -0.18 15.64 37.76
C ILE A 82 0.87 16.37 36.90
N GLY A 83 0.47 17.06 35.84
CA GLY A 83 1.35 17.93 35.05
C GLY A 83 1.86 17.37 33.72
N ALA A 84 1.35 16.24 33.21
CA ALA A 84 1.75 15.74 31.90
C ALA A 84 1.39 16.74 30.78
N GLY A 85 2.41 17.13 30.01
CA GLY A 85 2.24 18.05 28.86
C GLY A 85 1.41 17.43 27.73
N GLN A 86 0.69 18.27 26.99
CA GLN A 86 -0.12 17.84 25.84
C GLN A 86 0.70 17.07 24.80
N PHE A 87 1.95 17.51 24.57
CA PHE A 87 2.87 16.85 23.65
C PHE A 87 3.24 15.43 24.09
N SER A 88 3.42 15.19 25.40
CA SER A 88 3.74 13.86 25.92
C SER A 88 2.60 12.87 25.67
N ILE A 89 1.35 13.30 25.91
CA ILE A 89 0.16 12.48 25.65
C ILE A 89 0.00 12.22 24.14
N MET A 90 0.17 13.26 23.32
CA MET A 90 0.07 13.14 21.87
C MET A 90 1.13 12.18 21.31
N ALA A 91 2.39 12.29 21.76
CA ALA A 91 3.47 11.41 21.34
C ALA A 91 3.18 9.95 21.72
N GLN A 92 2.66 9.69 22.92
CA GLN A 92 2.29 8.34 23.36
C GLN A 92 1.27 7.70 22.42
N PHE A 93 0.14 8.36 22.16
CA PHE A 93 -0.89 7.82 21.27
C PHE A 93 -0.40 7.72 19.83
N LEU A 94 0.40 8.68 19.35
CA LEU A 94 0.97 8.59 18.01
C LEU A 94 1.92 7.39 17.87
N THR A 95 2.73 7.11 18.90
CA THR A 95 3.59 5.92 18.91
C THR A 95 2.79 4.62 18.97
N GLU A 96 1.65 4.59 19.68
CA GLU A 96 0.74 3.44 19.70
C GLU A 96 0.17 3.18 18.30
N ALA A 97 -0.23 4.24 17.58
CA ALA A 97 -0.73 4.14 16.20
C ALA A 97 0.35 3.62 15.25
N LEU A 98 1.56 4.19 15.37
CA LEU A 98 2.72 3.77 14.59
C LEU A 98 3.03 2.29 14.85
N MET A 99 3.07 1.85 16.12
CA MET A 99 3.32 0.46 16.47
C MET A 99 2.28 -0.50 15.88
N VAL A 100 0.99 -0.14 15.97
CA VAL A 100 -0.09 -0.94 15.36
C VAL A 100 0.08 -1.04 13.84
N SER A 101 0.35 0.08 13.16
CA SER A 101 0.57 0.10 11.70
C SER A 101 1.80 -0.72 11.28
N MET A 102 2.89 -0.67 12.06
CA MET A 102 4.12 -1.40 11.79
C MET A 102 3.96 -2.90 12.05
N MET A 103 3.24 -3.29 13.11
CA MET A 103 2.89 -4.69 13.36
C MET A 103 2.02 -5.25 12.24
N GLY A 104 1.02 -4.48 11.79
CA GLY A 104 0.19 -4.86 10.64
C GLY A 104 1.00 -5.02 9.36
N CYS A 105 1.93 -4.09 9.08
CA CYS A 105 2.82 -4.17 7.93
C CYS A 105 3.74 -5.41 7.99
N MET A 106 4.36 -5.66 9.13
CA MET A 106 5.22 -6.83 9.32
C MET A 106 4.44 -8.14 9.15
N ALA A 107 3.24 -8.23 9.74
CA ALA A 107 2.35 -9.36 9.54
C ALA A 107 1.96 -9.51 8.07
N GLY A 108 1.63 -8.41 7.37
CA GLY A 108 1.31 -8.41 5.95
C GLY A 108 2.47 -8.89 5.08
N ILE A 109 3.71 -8.46 5.35
CA ILE A 109 4.90 -8.92 4.62
C ILE A 109 5.10 -10.43 4.80
N VAL A 110 5.03 -10.92 6.04
CA VAL A 110 5.16 -12.35 6.34
C VAL A 110 4.06 -13.15 5.64
N LEU A 111 2.82 -12.68 5.71
CA LEU A 111 1.67 -13.35 5.12
C LEU A 111 1.75 -13.34 3.58
N SER A 112 2.24 -12.25 2.99
CA SER A 112 2.49 -12.19 1.54
C SER A 112 3.57 -13.20 1.10
N ALA A 113 4.67 -13.33 1.83
CA ALA A 113 5.71 -14.31 1.54
C ALA A 113 5.19 -15.75 1.63
N LEU A 114 4.32 -16.05 2.61
CA LEU A 114 3.67 -17.35 2.73
C LEU A 114 2.74 -17.63 1.54
N ILE A 115 1.90 -16.66 1.16
CA ILE A 115 1.02 -16.80 -0.01
C ILE A 115 1.83 -17.06 -1.28
N LEU A 116 2.90 -16.31 -1.52
CA LEU A 116 3.75 -16.48 -2.70
C LEU A 116 4.41 -17.87 -2.73
N LYS A 117 4.87 -18.36 -1.56
CA LYS A 117 5.44 -19.70 -1.44
C LYS A 117 4.41 -20.79 -1.74
N VAL A 118 3.17 -20.63 -1.28
CA VAL A 118 2.08 -21.57 -1.55
C VAL A 118 1.65 -21.52 -3.01
N ALA A 119 1.51 -20.32 -3.58
CA ALA A 119 1.17 -20.14 -4.99
C ALA A 119 2.21 -20.78 -5.92
N GLY A 120 3.49 -20.64 -5.59
CA GLY A 120 4.58 -21.27 -6.35
C GLY A 120 4.55 -22.81 -6.35
N MET A 121 3.82 -23.46 -5.43
CA MET A 121 3.62 -24.92 -5.50
C MET A 121 2.54 -25.31 -6.53
N PHE A 122 1.60 -24.42 -6.84
CA PHE A 122 0.51 -24.67 -7.78
C PHE A 122 0.78 -24.11 -9.18
N VAL A 123 1.67 -23.12 -9.29
CA VAL A 123 1.98 -22.43 -10.55
C VAL A 123 3.49 -22.54 -10.81
N SER A 124 3.89 -23.54 -11.57
CA SER A 124 5.30 -23.85 -11.86
C SER A 124 5.96 -22.90 -12.86
N ASP A 125 5.17 -22.23 -13.70
CA ASP A 125 5.68 -21.40 -14.81
C ASP A 125 5.87 -19.92 -14.45
N MET A 126 5.54 -19.52 -13.22
CA MET A 126 5.64 -18.12 -12.77
C MET A 126 6.60 -17.97 -11.59
N SER A 127 7.62 -17.13 -11.76
CA SER A 127 8.58 -16.79 -10.71
C SER A 127 8.07 -15.60 -9.89
N PHE A 128 7.82 -15.83 -8.61
CA PHE A 128 7.44 -14.77 -7.67
C PHE A 128 8.68 -14.23 -6.96
N SER A 129 9.00 -12.94 -7.17
CA SER A 129 10.10 -12.27 -6.48
C SER A 129 9.60 -11.11 -5.63
N ILE A 130 10.05 -11.04 -4.38
CA ILE A 130 9.81 -9.87 -3.51
C ILE A 130 10.97 -8.90 -3.72
N SER A 131 10.70 -7.73 -4.31
CA SER A 131 11.71 -6.67 -4.44
C SER A 131 11.92 -5.95 -3.12
N PRO A 132 13.16 -5.85 -2.60
CA PRO A 132 13.48 -5.10 -1.39
C PRO A 132 13.08 -3.63 -1.46
N GLN A 133 13.13 -3.02 -2.64
CA GLN A 133 12.76 -1.61 -2.85
C GLN A 133 11.25 -1.40 -2.63
N VAL A 134 10.43 -2.31 -3.17
CA VAL A 134 8.97 -2.26 -2.99
C VAL A 134 8.59 -2.52 -1.55
N THR A 135 9.27 -3.46 -0.88
CA THR A 135 9.05 -3.71 0.55
C THR A 135 9.41 -2.49 1.40
N ALA A 136 10.54 -1.84 1.13
CA ALA A 136 10.94 -0.62 1.84
C ALA A 136 9.92 0.52 1.64
N LEU A 137 9.42 0.68 0.41
CA LEU A 137 8.39 1.65 0.09
C LEU A 137 7.07 1.35 0.83
N ALA A 138 6.66 0.08 0.88
CA ALA A 138 5.47 -0.35 1.61
C ALA A 138 5.58 -0.09 3.13
N VAL A 139 6.76 -0.34 3.72
CA VAL A 139 7.02 -0.03 5.14
C VAL A 139 6.93 1.48 5.38
N GLY A 140 7.56 2.29 4.53
CA GLY A 140 7.48 3.75 4.61
C GLY A 140 6.04 4.27 4.49
N PHE A 141 5.28 3.69 3.56
CA PHE A 141 3.89 4.07 3.35
C PHE A 141 2.98 3.65 4.52
N SER A 142 3.23 2.48 5.13
CA SER A 142 2.52 2.05 6.34
C SER A 142 2.76 3.00 7.51
N ALA A 143 4.02 3.39 7.74
CA ALA A 143 4.37 4.37 8.77
C ALA A 143 3.69 5.72 8.51
N PHE A 144 3.67 6.17 7.25
CA PHE A 144 2.97 7.39 6.84
C PHE A 144 1.47 7.33 7.16
N ILE A 145 0.78 6.25 6.80
CA ILE A 145 -0.65 6.05 7.09
C ILE A 145 -0.89 6.00 8.61
N GLY A 146 -0.06 5.27 9.36
CA GLY A 146 -0.16 5.21 10.83
C GLY A 146 -0.03 6.59 11.48
N ILE A 147 0.87 7.44 10.99
CA ILE A 147 1.02 8.82 11.47
C ILE A 147 -0.20 9.66 11.10
N VAL A 148 -0.59 9.69 9.81
CA VAL A 148 -1.69 10.54 9.32
C VAL A 148 -3.00 10.24 10.05
N PHE A 149 -3.37 8.97 10.17
CA PHE A 149 -4.60 8.55 10.83
C PHE A 149 -4.50 8.53 12.37
N GLY A 150 -3.29 8.47 12.92
CA GLY A 150 -3.02 8.55 14.37
C GLY A 150 -2.99 9.97 14.93
N ILE A 151 -2.65 10.98 14.13
CA ILE A 151 -2.55 12.38 14.58
C ILE A 151 -3.88 12.90 15.13
N TYR A 152 -4.98 12.69 14.41
CA TYR A 152 -6.29 13.19 14.82
C TYR A 152 -6.73 12.68 16.21
N PRO A 153 -6.76 11.37 16.49
CA PRO A 153 -7.14 10.87 17.80
C PRO A 153 -6.11 11.21 18.89
N ALA A 154 -4.80 11.21 18.57
CA ALA A 154 -3.77 11.62 19.52
C ALA A 154 -3.92 13.09 19.95
N TRP A 155 -4.24 13.98 19.01
CA TRP A 155 -4.54 15.38 19.29
C TRP A 155 -5.82 15.53 20.12
N LYS A 156 -6.86 14.76 19.80
CA LYS A 156 -8.10 14.72 20.59
C LYS A 156 -7.85 14.27 22.03
N ALA A 157 -7.00 13.27 22.24
CA ALA A 157 -6.59 12.80 23.56
C ALA A 157 -5.83 13.89 24.34
N ALA A 158 -4.86 14.52 23.68
CA ALA A 158 -4.01 15.56 24.28
C ALA A 158 -4.81 16.80 24.72
N ARG A 159 -5.95 17.09 24.09
CA ARG A 159 -6.82 18.24 24.41
C ARG A 159 -7.89 17.96 25.47
N LYS A 160 -8.04 16.74 25.98
CA LYS A 160 -9.02 16.47 27.05
C LYS A 160 -8.72 17.26 28.32
N HIS A 161 -9.73 17.91 28.91
CA HIS A 161 -9.57 18.65 30.16
C HIS A 161 -9.57 17.71 31.37
N PRO A 162 -8.71 17.93 32.38
CA PRO A 162 -8.64 17.10 33.58
C PRO A 162 -9.97 17.07 34.35
N ILE A 163 -10.66 18.22 34.41
CA ILE A 163 -11.94 18.40 35.10
C ILE A 163 -13.03 17.51 34.46
N ASP A 164 -13.11 17.49 33.13
CA ASP A 164 -14.11 16.68 32.42
C ASP A 164 -13.85 15.18 32.55
N ALA A 165 -12.57 14.78 32.60
CA ALA A 165 -12.18 13.39 32.79
C ALA A 165 -12.53 12.85 34.19
N LEU A 166 -12.51 13.70 35.22
CA LEU A 166 -12.82 13.32 36.60
C LEU A 166 -14.33 13.40 36.91
N ARG A 167 -15.08 14.29 36.24
CA ARG A 167 -16.53 14.46 36.45
C ARG A 167 -17.39 13.35 35.86
N TYR A 168 -16.86 12.51 34.95
CA TYR A 168 -17.52 11.31 34.42
C TYR A 168 -17.66 10.17 35.48
N SER A 169 -17.79 10.53 36.76
CA SER A 169 -17.86 9.63 37.91
C SER A 169 -19.07 9.93 38.81
N GLY A 170 -19.88 10.92 38.45
CA GLY A 170 -21.13 11.29 39.14
C GLY A 170 -22.32 11.03 38.25
#